data_AF-A0A960QF71-F1
#
_entry.id   AF-A0A960QF71-F1
#
_cell.length_a   1.000
_cell.length_b   1.000
_cell.length_c   1.000
_cell.angle_alpha   90.00
_cell.angle_beta   90.00
_cell.angle_gamma   90.00
#
_symmetry.space_group_name_H-M   'P 1'
#
loop_
_entity.id
_entity.type
_entity.pdbx_description
1 polymer ?
#
loop_
_entity_poly.entity_id
_entity_poly.type
_entity_poly.pdbx_seq_one_letter_code
_entity_poly.pdbx_strand_id
1 'polypeptide(L)' 'MKTFPAAAQRYEAFRREVFGDGAVGRVRELPLPDPSAPVPELEVQARWFAGEFGRQFVSPDGESVEIVQFGHWNR' A
#
# COMPACT_ATOMS: atom_id res chain seq x y z
N MET A 1 29.63 20.55 31.06
CA MET A 1 28.51 19.89 30.35
C MET A 1 27.49 20.98 29.99
N LYS A 2 27.32 21.34 28.71
CA LYS A 2 26.39 22.42 28.34
C LYS A 2 24.97 21.87 28.34
N THR A 3 24.17 22.29 29.31
CA THR A 3 22.74 21.95 29.37
C THR A 3 21.98 22.92 28.49
N PHE A 4 21.11 22.42 27.60
CA PHE A 4 20.29 23.24 26.69
C PHE A 4 18.80 23.13 27.05
N PRO A 5 18.38 23.62 28.23
CA PRO A 5 17.01 23.44 28.71
C PRO A 5 15.97 24.05 27.75
N ALA A 6 16.30 25.18 27.10
CA ALA A 6 15.43 25.81 26.12
C ALA A 6 15.28 25.02 24.81
N ALA A 7 16.28 24.22 24.41
CA ALA A 7 16.15 23.33 23.25
C ALA A 7 15.32 22.10 23.60
N ALA A 8 15.54 21.52 24.78
CA ALA A 8 14.76 20.39 25.28
C ALA A 8 13.27 20.74 25.45
N GLN A 9 12.96 21.91 26.00
CA GLN A 9 11.58 22.38 26.15
C GLN A 9 10.89 22.59 24.80
N ARG A 10 11.59 23.17 23.81
CA ARG A 10 11.06 23.33 22.44
C ARG A 10 10.79 21.99 21.78
N TYR A 11 11.68 21.02 21.96
CA TYR A 11 11.48 19.67 21.45
C TYR A 11 10.27 18.98 22.09
N GLU A 12 10.11 19.06 23.42
CA GLU A 12 8.95 18.46 24.09
C GLU A 12 7.62 19.11 23.69
N ALA A 13 7.61 20.43 23.46
CA ALA A 13 6.42 21.13 22.95
C ALA A 13 6.06 20.64 21.54
N PHE A 14 7.04 20.62 20.62
CA PHE A 14 6.87 20.10 19.26
C PHE A 14 6.42 18.64 19.25
N ARG A 15 7.05 17.79 20.08
CA ARG A 15 6.70 16.37 20.19
C ARG A 15 5.25 16.19 20.64
N ARG A 16 4.76 17.02 21.57
CA ARG A 16 3.36 16.98 22.02
C ARG A 16 2.40 17.52 20.95
N GLU A 17 2.81 18.50 20.16
CA GLU A 17 2.00 19.01 19.06
C GLU A 17 1.85 17.96 17.94
N VAL A 18 2.96 17.31 17.57
CA VAL A 18 3.00 16.33 16.47
C VAL A 18 2.47 14.96 16.89
N PHE A 19 2.75 14.52 18.11
CA PHE A 19 2.46 13.16 18.60
C PHE A 19 1.54 13.12 19.82
N GLY A 20 1.02 14.27 20.28
CA GLY A 20 0.07 14.33 21.39
C GLY A 20 -1.27 13.68 21.04
N ASP A 21 -2.04 13.36 22.08
CA ASP A 21 -3.18 12.46 22.01
C ASP A 21 -4.38 12.93 21.13
N GLY A 22 -4.30 14.10 20.52
CA GLY A 22 -5.33 14.71 19.67
C GLY A 22 -5.46 14.05 18.29
N ALA A 23 -6.09 12.87 18.27
CA ALA A 23 -6.94 12.27 17.23
C ALA A 23 -6.60 12.31 15.71
N VAL A 24 -5.61 13.06 15.22
CA VAL A 24 -5.34 13.20 13.78
C VAL A 24 -4.00 12.56 13.46
N GLY A 25 -4.02 11.31 12.98
CA GLY A 25 -2.84 10.66 12.40
C GLY A 25 -2.10 9.65 13.28
N ARG A 26 -2.75 9.00 14.27
CA ARG A 26 -2.14 7.82 14.90
C ARG A 26 -2.07 6.69 13.86
N VAL A 27 -0.87 6.39 13.40
CA VAL A 27 -0.60 5.16 12.65
C VAL A 27 -0.88 4.00 13.58
N ARG A 28 -1.87 3.18 13.24
CA ARG A 28 -2.13 1.91 13.89
C ARG A 28 -1.86 0.82 12.87
N GLU A 29 -1.38 -0.30 13.35
CA GLU A 29 -1.38 -1.51 12.54
C GLU A 29 -2.83 -1.83 12.17
N LEU A 30 -3.07 -2.01 10.88
CA LEU A 30 -4.34 -2.56 10.43
C LEU A 30 -4.39 -4.03 10.86
N PRO A 31 -5.57 -4.56 11.22
CA PRO A 31 -5.71 -5.99 11.42
C PRO A 31 -5.24 -6.73 10.17
N LEU A 32 -4.68 -7.93 10.36
CA LEU A 32 -4.33 -8.79 9.23
C LEU A 32 -5.58 -8.99 8.34
N PRO A 33 -5.43 -8.91 7.01
CA PRO A 33 -6.55 -9.14 6.12
C PRO A 33 -7.13 -10.53 6.36
N ASP A 34 -8.46 -10.62 6.37
CA ASP A 34 -9.15 -11.90 6.44
C ASP A 34 -8.80 -12.70 5.17
N PRO A 35 -8.16 -13.88 5.28
CA PRO A 35 -7.79 -14.68 4.13
C PRO A 35 -9.00 -15.20 3.33
N SER A 36 -10.20 -15.17 3.92
CA SER A 36 -11.45 -15.53 3.24
C SER A 36 -12.15 -14.34 2.57
N ALA A 37 -11.70 -13.12 2.83
CA ALA A 37 -12.25 -11.95 2.17
C ALA A 37 -11.87 -11.94 0.67
N PRO A 38 -12.77 -11.49 -0.21
CA PRO A 38 -12.44 -11.31 -1.61
C PRO A 38 -11.29 -10.31 -1.75
N VAL A 39 -10.35 -10.63 -2.64
CA VAL A 39 -9.23 -9.76 -2.98
C VAL A 39 -9.79 -8.44 -3.55
N PRO A 40 -9.38 -7.26 -3.04
CA PRO A 40 -9.84 -5.98 -3.57
C PRO A 40 -9.57 -5.86 -5.07
N GLU A 41 -10.47 -5.19 -5.81
CA GLU A 41 -10.33 -5.06 -7.27
C GLU A 41 -8.98 -4.43 -7.67
N LEU A 42 -8.54 -3.40 -6.95
CA LEU A 42 -7.26 -2.75 -7.21
C LEU A 42 -6.07 -3.70 -7.04
N GLU A 43 -6.14 -4.60 -6.07
CA GLU A 43 -5.12 -5.63 -5.85
C GLU A 43 -5.13 -6.65 -6.99
N VAL A 44 -6.30 -7.09 -7.45
CA VAL A 44 -6.42 -7.98 -8.63
C VAL A 44 -5.82 -7.32 -9.86
N GLN A 45 -6.12 -6.04 -10.10
CA GLN A 45 -5.56 -5.28 -11.21
C GLN A 45 -4.03 -5.17 -11.08
N ALA A 46 -3.50 -4.85 -9.90
CA ALA A 46 -2.06 -4.77 -9.66
C ALA A 46 -1.35 -6.10 -9.95
N ARG A 47 -1.90 -7.21 -9.44
CA ARG A 47 -1.36 -8.56 -9.68
C ARG A 47 -1.45 -8.97 -11.16
N TRP A 48 -2.49 -8.53 -11.86
CA TRP A 48 -2.61 -8.69 -13.31
C TRP A 48 -1.52 -7.93 -14.06
N PHE A 49 -1.32 -6.65 -13.73
CA PHE A 49 -0.25 -5.84 -14.33
C PHE A 49 1.16 -6.39 -14.01
N ALA A 50 1.35 -7.01 -12.84
CA ALA A 50 2.60 -7.68 -12.48
C ALA A 50 2.81 -9.03 -13.19
N GLY A 51 1.79 -9.56 -13.88
CA GLY A 51 1.87 -10.82 -14.63
C GLY A 51 1.75 -12.08 -13.76
N GLU A 52 1.21 -11.98 -12.54
CA GLU A 52 1.13 -13.10 -11.61
C GLU A 52 0.19 -14.23 -12.05
N PHE A 53 -0.76 -13.94 -12.93
CA PHE A 53 -1.72 -14.94 -13.45
C PHE A 53 -1.16 -15.76 -14.63
N GLY A 54 0.11 -15.55 -14.98
CA GLY A 54 0.74 -16.20 -16.12
C GLY A 54 0.37 -15.51 -17.44
N ARG A 55 0.82 -16.11 -18.55
CA ARG A 55 0.73 -15.50 -19.89
C ARG A 55 -0.16 -16.28 -20.84
N GLN A 56 -0.47 -17.53 -20.52
CA GLN A 56 -1.19 -18.43 -21.40
C GLN A 56 -2.62 -18.58 -20.87
N PHE A 57 -3.58 -18.24 -21.72
CA PHE A 57 -5.00 -18.28 -21.41
C PHE A 57 -5.74 -19.02 -22.52
N VAL A 58 -6.97 -19.42 -22.21
CA VAL A 58 -7.91 -19.95 -23.19
C VAL A 58 -9.07 -18.96 -23.28
N SER A 59 -9.38 -18.51 -24.49
CA SER A 59 -10.53 -17.64 -24.73
C SER A 59 -11.84 -18.37 -24.43
N PRO A 60 -12.95 -17.66 -24.22
CA PRO A 60 -14.27 -18.29 -24.06
C PRO A 60 -14.65 -19.21 -25.22
N ASP A 61 -14.10 -18.96 -26.42
CA ASP A 61 -14.34 -19.74 -27.64
C ASP A 61 -13.38 -20.93 -27.78
N GLY A 62 -12.45 -21.12 -26.83
CA GLY A 62 -11.50 -22.23 -26.80
C GLY A 62 -10.16 -21.97 -27.47
N GLU A 63 -9.89 -20.75 -27.94
CA GLU A 63 -8.62 -20.39 -28.58
C GLU A 63 -7.51 -20.16 -27.55
N SER A 64 -6.28 -20.58 -27.85
CA SER A 64 -5.12 -20.26 -27.00
C SER A 64 -4.67 -18.81 -27.21
N VAL A 65 -4.61 -18.04 -26.14
CA VAL A 65 -4.18 -16.64 -26.14
C VAL A 65 -2.94 -16.47 -25.29
N GLU A 66 -1.92 -15.80 -25.82
CA GLU A 66 -0.70 -15.45 -25.09
C GLU A 66 -0.60 -13.94 -24.85
N ILE A 67 -0.40 -13.54 -23.60
CA ILE A 67 -0.07 -12.16 -23.25
C ILE A 67 1.41 -11.89 -23.57
N VAL A 68 1.69 -11.15 -24.65
CA VAL A 68 3.04 -10.80 -25.10
C VAL A 68 3.69 -9.67 -24.30
N GLN A 69 2.90 -8.80 -23.66
CA GLN A 69 3.42 -7.75 -22.80
C GLN A 69 2.36 -7.29 -21.80
N PHE A 70 2.74 -7.15 -20.53
CA PHE A 70 1.94 -6.49 -19.51
C PHE A 70 2.26 -5.00 -19.44
N GLY A 71 1.28 -4.16 -19.13
CA GLY A 71 1.52 -2.78 -18.73
C GLY A 71 1.82 -1.77 -19.84
N HIS A 72 1.54 -2.07 -21.12
CA HIS A 72 1.46 -1.04 -22.15
C HIS A 72 0.07 -0.41 -22.16
N TRP A 73 -0.05 0.83 -21.66
CA TRP A 73 -1.23 1.64 -21.87
C TRP A 73 -1.17 2.20 -23.30
N ASN A 74 -2.19 1.93 -24.12
CA ASN A 74 -2.29 2.52 -25.46
C ASN A 74 -2.21 4.04 -25.34
N ARG A 75 -1.24 4.66 -26.00
CA ARG A 75 -1.06 6.11 -26.07
C ARG A 75 -1.58 6.64 -27.40
#